data_AF-A0A9W6V6M7-F1
#
_entry.id   AF-A0A9W6V6M7-F1
#
_cell.length_a   1.000
_cell.length_b   1.000
_cell.length_c   1.000
_cell.angle_alpha   90.00
_cell.angle_beta   90.00
_cell.angle_gamma   90.00
#
_symmetry.space_group_name_H-M   'P 1'
#
loop_
_entity.id
_entity.type
_entity.pdbx_description
1 polymer ?
#
loop_
_entity_poly.entity_id
_entity_poly.type
_entity_poly.pdbx_seq_one_letter_code
_entity_poly.pdbx_strand_id
1 'polypeptide(L)'
;MVGIVMGHGSFDGPEVVTVPKGLPVEFFTDEGSALLLVNLLELIKRNHHRTPMHVAAPGSTVLNYWYKPFNPVQLRAVDTFNELDLPRILVGSGSQPTALRLCANPAKCPKDGPHTCTGVFGQAARKGWTKLLVVACRIDDHKPQAPTVALATPSGGRDTSAYDALHTWVTRFVAMSPAEQDTAWRALPERDRIRYTAVEEEVREWLECLELRTAIATSTNPTALIESADRELRIRLVRDYPEHRAAAISGITLTPEERHANAEFLLRPLADQFEEWGSLSLEDQVRAMADPDVTAWTTALNALILFDHNLDAPHLATILRRLTPAARATTLQEPRLVDYLSTHGITL
;
A
#
# COMPACT_ATOMS: atom_id res chain seq x y z
N MET A 1 -32.51 -8.75 -4.85
CA MET A 1 -31.62 -7.60 -5.18
C MET A 1 -30.19 -7.95 -4.81
N VAL A 2 -29.19 -7.63 -5.65
CA VAL A 2 -27.77 -7.89 -5.32
C VAL A 2 -27.24 -6.70 -4.52
N GLY A 3 -26.60 -6.96 -3.39
CA GLY A 3 -25.90 -5.93 -2.64
C GLY A 3 -24.40 -6.18 -2.58
N ILE A 4 -23.63 -5.13 -2.34
CA ILE A 4 -22.17 -5.17 -2.23
C ILE A 4 -21.72 -4.61 -0.88
N VAL A 5 -20.69 -5.22 -0.29
CA VAL A 5 -19.93 -4.66 0.84
C VAL A 5 -18.48 -4.41 0.42
N MET A 6 -17.97 -3.24 0.79
CA MET A 6 -16.60 -2.81 0.54
C MET A 6 -16.02 -2.17 1.81
N GLY A 7 -14.76 -2.49 2.09
CA GLY A 7 -13.97 -2.00 3.23
C GLY A 7 -12.71 -2.84 3.39
N HIS A 8 -11.90 -2.53 4.41
CA HIS A 8 -10.75 -3.36 4.76
C HIS A 8 -11.20 -4.58 5.55
N GLY A 9 -11.30 -5.73 4.89
CA GLY A 9 -11.79 -6.98 5.49
C GLY A 9 -10.70 -7.80 6.17
N SER A 10 -10.90 -8.14 7.44
CA SER A 10 -10.08 -9.10 8.18
C SER A 10 -10.91 -10.00 9.07
N PHE A 11 -10.30 -10.99 9.69
CA PHE A 11 -10.87 -11.76 10.79
C PHE A 11 -9.77 -12.03 11.83
N ASP A 12 -10.18 -12.15 13.09
CA ASP A 12 -9.30 -12.19 14.26
C ASP A 12 -9.42 -13.48 15.08
N GLY A 13 -9.83 -14.58 14.46
CA GLY A 13 -9.92 -15.89 15.11
C GLY A 13 -10.91 -16.84 14.43
N PRO A 14 -11.24 -17.97 15.07
CA PRO A 14 -12.07 -19.02 14.49
C PRO A 14 -13.58 -18.73 14.55
N GLU A 15 -14.00 -17.50 14.87
CA GLU A 15 -15.41 -17.16 14.93
C GLU A 15 -16.05 -17.31 13.54
N VAL A 16 -17.00 -18.24 13.43
CA VAL A 16 -17.75 -18.49 12.20
C VAL A 16 -19.19 -18.05 12.34
N VAL A 17 -19.80 -17.74 11.21
CA VAL A 17 -21.20 -17.36 11.07
C VAL A 17 -21.82 -18.18 9.94
N THR A 18 -23.07 -18.61 10.13
CA THR A 18 -23.84 -19.27 9.07
C THR A 18 -24.37 -18.25 8.08
N VAL A 19 -24.23 -18.55 6.79
CA VAL A 19 -24.79 -17.74 5.71
C VAL A 19 -26.32 -17.83 5.73
N PRO A 20 -27.05 -16.70 5.82
CA PRO A 20 -28.51 -16.71 5.91
C PRO A 20 -29.19 -17.40 4.71
N LYS A 21 -30.33 -18.03 4.97
CA LYS A 21 -31.16 -18.65 3.92
C LYS A 21 -31.51 -17.63 2.82
N GLY A 22 -31.28 -18.01 1.56
CA GLY A 22 -31.59 -17.17 0.40
C GLY A 22 -30.58 -16.05 0.10
N LEU A 23 -29.44 -16.00 0.81
CA LEU A 23 -28.40 -15.00 0.61
C LEU A 23 -27.04 -15.67 0.31
N PRO A 24 -26.80 -16.21 -0.90
CA PRO A 24 -25.46 -16.63 -1.29
C PRO A 24 -24.46 -15.47 -1.16
N VAL A 25 -23.26 -15.78 -0.69
CA VAL A 25 -22.17 -14.82 -0.53
C VAL A 25 -21.05 -15.15 -1.51
N GLU A 26 -20.65 -14.17 -2.30
CA GLU A 26 -19.61 -14.28 -3.32
C GLU A 26 -18.40 -13.45 -2.91
N PHE A 27 -17.25 -14.09 -2.78
CA PHE A 27 -15.98 -13.46 -2.43
C PHE A 27 -15.07 -13.41 -3.66
N PHE A 28 -14.38 -12.29 -3.83
CA PHE A 28 -13.47 -12.03 -4.96
C PHE A 28 -11.99 -12.04 -4.55
N THR A 29 -11.72 -12.61 -3.37
CA THR A 29 -10.41 -12.66 -2.72
C THR A 29 -10.22 -14.06 -2.15
N ASP A 30 -9.01 -14.58 -2.23
CA ASP A 30 -8.66 -15.86 -1.61
C ASP A 30 -8.75 -15.73 -0.07
N GLU A 31 -9.07 -16.82 0.63
CA GLU A 31 -9.17 -16.80 2.10
C GLU A 31 -7.79 -16.55 2.73
N GLY A 32 -7.72 -15.69 3.75
CA GLY A 32 -6.47 -15.31 4.40
C GLY A 32 -5.68 -14.22 3.67
N SER A 33 -6.14 -13.77 2.51
CA SER A 33 -5.41 -12.85 1.63
C SER A 33 -5.98 -11.44 1.62
N ALA A 34 -5.10 -10.45 1.37
CA ALA A 34 -5.50 -9.08 1.07
C ALA A 34 -6.03 -8.97 -0.37
N LEU A 35 -7.06 -8.15 -0.57
CA LEU A 35 -7.48 -7.72 -1.91
C LEU A 35 -6.75 -6.42 -2.24
N LEU A 36 -5.89 -6.43 -3.26
CA LEU A 36 -5.24 -5.21 -3.71
C LEU A 36 -6.29 -4.19 -4.15
N LEU A 37 -6.12 -2.92 -3.75
CA LEU A 37 -7.10 -1.89 -4.09
C LEU A 37 -7.26 -1.75 -5.60
N VAL A 38 -6.19 -1.94 -6.39
CA VAL A 38 -6.27 -1.95 -7.86
C VAL A 38 -7.28 -2.98 -8.38
N ASN A 39 -7.32 -4.17 -7.80
CA ASN A 39 -8.26 -5.24 -8.16
C ASN A 39 -9.68 -4.91 -7.70
N LEU A 40 -9.83 -4.28 -6.53
CA LEU A 40 -11.12 -3.74 -6.09
C LEU A 40 -11.66 -2.72 -7.10
N LEU A 41 -10.82 -1.78 -7.57
CA LEU A 41 -11.22 -0.76 -8.54
C LEU A 41 -11.64 -1.37 -9.89
N GLU A 42 -11.07 -2.50 -10.29
CA GLU A 42 -11.52 -3.24 -11.47
C GLU A 42 -12.89 -3.91 -11.25
N LEU A 43 -13.10 -4.56 -10.10
CA LEU A 43 -14.35 -5.27 -9.78
C LEU A 43 -15.60 -4.37 -9.75
N ILE A 44 -15.40 -3.07 -9.47
CA ILE A 44 -16.47 -2.06 -9.39
C ILE A 44 -16.74 -1.33 -10.72
N LYS A 45 -16.06 -1.71 -11.82
CA LYS A 45 -16.39 -1.20 -13.16
C LYS A 45 -17.66 -1.86 -13.70
N ARG A 46 -18.41 -1.14 -14.54
CA ARG A 46 -19.67 -1.64 -15.10
C ARG A 46 -19.45 -2.84 -16.02
N ASN A 47 -18.38 -2.79 -16.81
CA ASN A 47 -18.03 -3.78 -17.82
C ASN A 47 -17.15 -4.93 -17.30
N HIS A 48 -16.81 -4.96 -16.00
CA HIS A 48 -16.02 -6.03 -15.43
C HIS A 48 -16.85 -7.31 -15.26
N HIS A 49 -16.28 -8.45 -15.64
CA HIS A 49 -16.87 -9.76 -15.39
C HIS A 49 -16.61 -10.17 -13.93
N ARG A 50 -17.65 -10.24 -13.09
CA ARG A 50 -17.49 -10.55 -11.67
C ARG A 50 -17.57 -12.06 -11.47
N THR A 51 -16.46 -12.75 -11.68
CA THR A 51 -16.33 -14.17 -11.33
C THR A 51 -15.83 -14.29 -9.88
N PRO A 52 -16.61 -14.89 -8.97
CA PRO A 52 -16.15 -15.07 -7.59
C PRO A 52 -15.04 -16.11 -7.51
N MET A 53 -14.11 -15.91 -6.58
CA MET A 53 -13.11 -16.92 -6.20
C MET A 53 -13.69 -17.96 -5.25
N HIS A 54 -14.63 -17.55 -4.41
CA HIS A 54 -15.31 -18.42 -3.47
C HIS A 54 -16.79 -18.06 -3.39
N VAL A 55 -17.63 -19.09 -3.32
CA VAL A 55 -19.08 -18.93 -3.14
C VAL A 55 -19.49 -19.70 -1.89
N ALA A 56 -20.03 -18.99 -0.91
CA ALA A 56 -20.64 -19.59 0.26
C ALA A 56 -22.15 -19.69 0.04
N ALA A 57 -22.64 -20.93 -0.02
CA ALA A 57 -24.05 -21.21 -0.22
C ALA A 57 -24.87 -20.90 1.05
N PRO A 58 -26.16 -20.56 0.93
CA PRO A 58 -27.02 -20.44 2.09
C PRO A 58 -26.95 -21.68 2.99
N GLY A 59 -26.78 -21.48 4.29
CA GLY A 59 -26.61 -22.55 5.28
C GLY A 59 -25.17 -23.03 5.50
N SER A 60 -24.21 -22.62 4.67
CA SER A 60 -22.79 -22.90 4.93
C SER A 60 -22.23 -21.96 6.01
N THR A 61 -21.18 -22.37 6.68
CA THR A 61 -20.43 -21.49 7.60
C THR A 61 -19.32 -20.75 6.87
N VAL A 62 -19.08 -19.51 7.26
CA VAL A 62 -17.92 -18.70 6.84
C VAL A 62 -17.32 -18.02 8.07
N LEU A 63 -16.06 -17.58 7.99
CA LEU A 63 -15.46 -16.72 9.02
C LEU A 63 -16.26 -15.43 9.18
N ASN A 64 -16.39 -14.93 10.41
CA ASN A 64 -17.13 -13.71 10.69
C ASN A 64 -16.29 -12.46 10.39
N TYR A 65 -16.07 -12.20 9.10
CA TYR A 65 -15.23 -11.09 8.64
C TYR A 65 -15.67 -9.74 9.21
N TRP A 66 -14.68 -8.94 9.61
CA TRP A 66 -14.78 -7.57 10.08
C TRP A 66 -14.27 -6.61 9.00
N TYR A 67 -15.12 -5.68 8.59
CA TYR A 67 -14.81 -4.66 7.59
C TYR A 67 -14.52 -3.34 8.29
N LYS A 68 -13.25 -2.91 8.25
CA LYS A 68 -12.77 -1.63 8.79
C LYS A 68 -12.93 -0.50 7.74
N PRO A 69 -13.02 0.77 8.16
CA PRO A 69 -13.13 1.93 7.27
C PRO A 69 -11.96 2.04 6.30
N PHE A 70 -12.25 2.38 5.04
CA PHE A 70 -11.23 2.92 4.14
C PHE A 70 -10.74 4.27 4.63
N ASN A 71 -9.48 4.59 4.36
CA ASN A 71 -8.96 5.94 4.57
C ASN A 71 -9.53 6.92 3.53
N PRO A 72 -9.40 8.25 3.71
CA PRO A 72 -9.99 9.24 2.81
C PRO A 72 -9.55 9.12 1.34
N VAL A 73 -8.28 8.79 1.10
CA VAL A 73 -7.73 8.64 -0.26
C VAL A 73 -8.36 7.43 -0.96
N GLN A 74 -8.48 6.31 -0.26
CA GLN A 74 -9.11 5.09 -0.76
C GLN A 74 -10.61 5.30 -1.02
N LEU A 75 -11.32 5.99 -0.11
CA LEU A 75 -12.74 6.35 -0.31
C LEU A 75 -12.92 7.19 -1.57
N ARG A 76 -12.08 8.22 -1.77
CA ARG A 76 -12.12 9.05 -2.97
C ARG A 76 -11.94 8.21 -4.24
N ALA A 77 -11.02 7.26 -4.25
CA ALA A 77 -10.84 6.35 -5.39
C ALA A 77 -12.07 5.45 -5.59
N VAL A 78 -12.57 4.79 -4.55
CA VAL A 78 -13.77 3.95 -4.68
C VAL A 78 -14.94 4.76 -5.22
N ASP A 79 -15.21 5.96 -4.71
CA ASP A 79 -16.30 6.79 -5.20
C ASP A 79 -16.10 7.28 -6.64
N THR A 80 -14.86 7.61 -7.03
CA THR A 80 -14.52 8.04 -8.40
C THR A 80 -14.67 6.92 -9.43
N PHE A 81 -14.32 5.70 -9.07
CA PHE A 81 -14.25 4.55 -9.98
C PHE A 81 -15.44 3.61 -9.90
N ASN A 82 -16.34 3.78 -8.92
CA ASN A 82 -17.51 2.92 -8.80
C ASN A 82 -18.53 3.23 -9.90
N GLU A 83 -18.71 2.28 -10.81
CA GLU A 83 -19.67 2.35 -11.91
C GLU A 83 -20.84 1.37 -11.71
N LEU A 84 -20.92 0.74 -10.52
CA LEU A 84 -21.98 -0.19 -10.14
C LEU A 84 -23.24 0.58 -9.74
N ASP A 85 -24.36 0.20 -10.35
CA ASP A 85 -25.69 0.60 -9.91
C ASP A 85 -26.28 -0.47 -8.95
N LEU A 86 -25.55 -0.76 -7.87
CA LEU A 86 -25.94 -1.74 -6.86
C LEU A 86 -26.04 -1.06 -5.49
N PRO A 87 -27.04 -1.43 -4.66
CA PRO A 87 -27.04 -1.06 -3.26
C PRO A 87 -25.75 -1.51 -2.59
N ARG A 88 -25.08 -0.57 -1.91
CA ARG A 88 -23.76 -0.79 -1.33
C ARG A 88 -23.69 -0.46 0.15
N ILE A 89 -22.82 -1.16 0.86
CA ILE A 89 -22.27 -0.78 2.16
C ILE A 89 -20.80 -0.43 1.91
N LEU A 90 -20.48 0.86 2.01
CA LEU A 90 -19.10 1.36 1.89
C LEU A 90 -18.62 1.80 3.27
N VAL A 91 -17.78 0.99 3.91
CA VAL A 91 -17.32 1.25 5.26
C VAL A 91 -16.30 2.41 5.26
N GLY A 92 -16.51 3.39 6.12
CA GLY A 92 -15.81 4.67 6.16
C GLY A 92 -16.54 5.80 5.42
N SER A 93 -17.57 5.49 4.62
CA SER A 93 -18.43 6.52 4.03
C SER A 93 -19.33 7.18 5.09
N GLY A 94 -19.91 8.34 4.77
CA GLY A 94 -20.89 8.99 5.65
C GLY A 94 -22.11 8.11 5.98
N SER A 95 -22.46 7.15 5.11
CA SER A 95 -23.58 6.22 5.33
C SER A 95 -23.24 5.04 6.25
N GLN A 96 -21.96 4.70 6.40
CA GLN A 96 -21.46 3.64 7.28
C GLN A 96 -20.04 4.04 7.76
N PRO A 97 -19.93 4.97 8.71
CA PRO A 97 -18.63 5.53 9.10
C PRO A 97 -17.79 4.56 9.93
N THR A 98 -18.45 3.63 10.63
CA THR A 98 -17.81 2.70 11.56
C THR A 98 -17.70 1.30 10.97
N ALA A 99 -16.75 0.56 11.51
CA ALA A 99 -16.48 -0.82 11.12
C ALA A 99 -17.69 -1.75 11.36
N LEU A 100 -17.79 -2.83 10.58
CA LEU A 100 -18.93 -3.73 10.60
C LEU A 100 -18.51 -5.20 10.45
N ARG A 101 -19.10 -6.12 11.23
CA ARG A 101 -18.91 -7.56 11.01
C ARG A 101 -19.99 -8.14 10.08
N LEU A 102 -19.73 -9.28 9.45
CA LEU A 102 -20.75 -10.04 8.72
C LEU A 102 -21.99 -10.27 9.61
N CYS A 103 -21.77 -10.72 10.84
CA CYS A 103 -22.77 -10.75 11.90
C CYS A 103 -22.23 -10.09 13.17
N ALA A 104 -22.96 -9.11 13.69
CA ALA A 104 -22.57 -8.39 14.90
C ALA A 104 -22.78 -9.18 16.19
N ASN A 105 -23.58 -10.25 16.16
CA ASN A 105 -23.80 -11.12 17.32
C ASN A 105 -24.20 -12.53 16.86
N PRO A 106 -23.22 -13.39 16.53
CA PRO A 106 -23.50 -14.74 16.03
C PRO A 106 -24.33 -15.58 17.01
N ALA A 107 -24.09 -15.43 18.32
CA ALA A 107 -24.80 -16.17 19.36
C ALA A 107 -26.31 -15.86 19.44
N LYS A 108 -26.73 -14.63 19.06
CA LYS A 108 -28.14 -14.20 19.10
C LYS A 108 -28.85 -14.27 17.75
N CYS A 109 -28.12 -14.47 16.65
CA CYS A 109 -28.73 -14.57 15.34
C CYS A 109 -29.23 -15.99 15.07
N PRO A 110 -30.37 -16.15 14.38
CA PRO A 110 -30.85 -17.47 13.99
C PRO A 110 -29.84 -18.13 13.04
N LYS A 111 -29.50 -19.39 13.28
CA LYS A 111 -28.54 -20.13 12.47
C LYS A 111 -28.97 -20.27 11.01
N ASP A 112 -30.27 -20.43 10.76
CA ASP A 112 -30.81 -20.80 9.43
C ASP A 112 -31.80 -19.76 8.91
N GLY A 113 -31.93 -18.62 9.61
CA GLY A 113 -32.93 -17.60 9.37
C GLY A 113 -32.34 -16.24 8.98
N PRO A 114 -33.18 -15.25 8.65
CA PRO A 114 -32.71 -13.90 8.40
C PRO A 114 -32.08 -13.33 9.67
N HIS A 115 -30.87 -12.78 9.55
CA HIS A 115 -30.21 -12.13 10.66
C HIS A 115 -30.93 -10.83 11.02
N THR A 116 -31.06 -10.55 12.33
CA THR A 116 -31.70 -9.31 12.84
C THR A 116 -30.69 -8.31 13.38
N CYS A 117 -29.41 -8.69 13.45
CA CYS A 117 -28.33 -7.84 13.97
C CYS A 117 -28.02 -6.60 13.11
N THR A 118 -27.13 -5.75 13.60
CA THR A 118 -26.66 -4.56 12.87
C THR A 118 -25.60 -4.87 11.80
N GLY A 119 -25.00 -6.07 11.83
CA GLY A 119 -24.00 -6.55 10.88
C GLY A 119 -24.48 -6.63 9.42
N VAL A 120 -23.57 -6.95 8.49
CA VAL A 120 -23.84 -7.00 7.05
C VAL A 120 -25.06 -7.87 6.72
N PHE A 121 -25.15 -9.07 7.29
CA PHE A 121 -26.27 -9.98 7.05
C PHE A 121 -27.62 -9.43 7.53
N GLY A 122 -27.63 -8.69 8.64
CA GLY A 122 -28.87 -8.07 9.11
C GLY A 122 -29.27 -6.86 8.26
N GLN A 123 -28.30 -6.09 7.76
CA GLN A 123 -28.58 -5.04 6.79
C GLN A 123 -29.10 -5.61 5.46
N ALA A 124 -28.50 -6.70 4.97
CA ALA A 124 -28.93 -7.41 3.78
C ALA A 124 -30.38 -7.91 3.90
N ALA A 125 -30.73 -8.50 5.05
CA ALA A 125 -32.10 -8.94 5.33
C ALA A 125 -33.10 -7.77 5.32
N ARG A 126 -32.80 -6.66 6.02
CA ARG A 126 -33.67 -5.46 6.05
C ARG A 126 -33.86 -4.83 4.67
N LYS A 127 -32.84 -4.87 3.82
CA LYS A 127 -32.86 -4.32 2.45
C LYS A 127 -33.37 -5.33 1.40
N GLY A 128 -33.76 -6.54 1.78
CA GLY A 128 -34.26 -7.57 0.85
C GLY A 128 -33.21 -8.03 -0.17
N TRP A 129 -31.94 -8.11 0.23
CA TRP A 129 -30.88 -8.61 -0.63
C TRP A 129 -31.00 -10.13 -0.81
N THR A 130 -30.77 -10.58 -2.04
CA THR A 130 -30.86 -11.99 -2.47
C THR A 130 -29.50 -12.56 -2.88
N LYS A 131 -28.45 -11.74 -2.81
CA LYS A 131 -27.04 -12.08 -3.04
C LYS A 131 -26.18 -11.00 -2.42
N LEU A 132 -25.07 -11.39 -1.78
CA LEU A 132 -24.06 -10.48 -1.25
C LEU A 132 -22.75 -10.65 -2.02
N LEU A 133 -22.24 -9.56 -2.59
CA LEU A 133 -20.89 -9.48 -3.13
C LEU A 133 -19.97 -8.90 -2.06
N VAL A 134 -18.91 -9.64 -1.69
CA VAL A 134 -17.87 -9.19 -0.78
C VAL A 134 -16.66 -8.79 -1.59
N VAL A 135 -16.54 -7.48 -1.85
CA VAL A 135 -15.40 -6.89 -2.56
C VAL A 135 -14.49 -6.24 -1.52
N ALA A 136 -13.77 -7.10 -0.79
CA ALA A 136 -12.92 -6.73 0.33
C ALA A 136 -11.84 -7.78 0.55
N CYS A 137 -10.83 -7.41 1.34
CA CYS A 137 -9.85 -8.33 1.89
C CYS A 137 -10.51 -9.46 2.72
N ARG A 138 -9.79 -10.57 2.89
CA ARG A 138 -10.16 -11.69 3.78
C ARG A 138 -8.98 -12.05 4.68
N ILE A 139 -8.25 -11.04 5.16
CA ILE A 139 -6.97 -11.20 5.87
C ILE A 139 -7.19 -11.93 7.19
N ASP A 140 -6.34 -12.91 7.47
CA ASP A 140 -6.17 -13.44 8.82
C ASP A 140 -5.21 -12.51 9.57
N ASP A 141 -5.71 -11.78 10.57
CA ASP A 141 -4.89 -10.83 11.34
C ASP A 141 -3.76 -11.54 12.13
N HIS A 142 -3.83 -12.87 12.33
CA HIS A 142 -2.78 -13.67 12.98
C HIS A 142 -1.79 -14.29 12.01
N LYS A 143 -2.17 -14.46 10.73
CA LYS A 143 -1.37 -15.12 9.71
C LYS A 143 -1.63 -14.54 8.32
N PRO A 144 -1.17 -13.32 8.04
CA PRO A 144 -1.39 -12.69 6.74
C PRO A 144 -0.75 -13.52 5.63
N GLN A 145 -1.52 -13.79 4.58
CA GLN A 145 -1.02 -14.44 3.36
C GLN A 145 -0.62 -13.38 2.32
N ALA A 146 0.07 -13.85 1.27
CA ALA A 146 0.34 -13.03 0.10
C ALA A 146 -0.97 -12.42 -0.47
N PRO A 147 -0.93 -11.20 -1.00
CA PRO A 147 -2.12 -10.56 -1.55
C PRO A 147 -2.66 -11.33 -2.76
N THR A 148 -3.97 -11.28 -2.94
CA THR A 148 -4.63 -11.76 -4.17
C THR A 148 -4.34 -10.78 -5.31
N VAL A 149 -3.30 -11.07 -6.09
CA VAL A 149 -2.85 -10.26 -7.24
C VAL A 149 -3.71 -10.46 -8.49
N ALA A 150 -4.35 -11.61 -8.64
CA ALA A 150 -5.13 -11.95 -9.83
C ALA A 150 -6.64 -11.92 -9.57
N LEU A 151 -7.44 -11.59 -10.58
CA LEU A 151 -8.89 -11.78 -10.58
C LEU A 151 -9.27 -13.08 -11.28
N ALA A 152 -10.36 -13.72 -10.88
CA ALA A 152 -10.84 -14.93 -11.55
C ALA A 152 -11.52 -14.58 -12.89
N THR A 153 -11.22 -15.32 -13.95
CA THR A 153 -11.85 -15.14 -15.27
C THR A 153 -13.04 -16.08 -15.45
N PRO A 154 -13.95 -15.85 -16.42
CA PRO A 154 -15.12 -16.72 -16.63
C PRO A 154 -14.74 -18.14 -17.09
N SER A 155 -13.55 -18.31 -17.66
CA SER A 155 -13.00 -19.60 -18.07
C SER A 155 -12.28 -20.35 -16.94
N GLY A 156 -12.28 -19.81 -15.71
CA GLY A 156 -11.59 -20.38 -14.56
C GLY A 156 -10.09 -20.06 -14.49
N GLY A 157 -9.61 -19.14 -15.33
CA GLY A 157 -8.24 -18.62 -15.28
C GLY A 157 -8.04 -17.56 -14.20
N ARG A 158 -6.78 -17.14 -14.03
CA ARG A 158 -6.37 -16.04 -13.15
C ARG A 158 -5.79 -14.92 -14.02
N ASP A 159 -6.35 -13.71 -13.91
CA ASP A 159 -5.95 -12.52 -14.67
C ASP A 159 -5.23 -11.53 -13.76
N THR A 160 -3.94 -11.32 -14.01
CA THR A 160 -3.07 -10.38 -13.29
C THR A 160 -2.94 -9.03 -13.98
N SER A 161 -3.61 -8.80 -15.11
CA SER A 161 -3.38 -7.63 -15.97
C SER A 161 -3.50 -6.29 -15.25
N ALA A 162 -4.42 -6.17 -14.29
CA ALA A 162 -4.59 -4.96 -13.50
C ALA A 162 -3.42 -4.69 -12.55
N TYR A 163 -2.90 -5.75 -11.91
CA TYR A 163 -1.70 -5.69 -11.08
C TYR A 163 -0.46 -5.44 -11.94
N ASP A 164 -0.29 -6.17 -13.04
CA ASP A 164 0.87 -6.05 -13.92
C ASP A 164 0.96 -4.65 -14.53
N ALA A 165 -0.18 -4.05 -14.92
CA ALA A 165 -0.25 -2.68 -15.41
C ALA A 165 0.12 -1.65 -14.33
N LEU A 166 -0.31 -1.87 -13.09
CA LEU A 166 0.09 -1.03 -11.96
C LEU A 166 1.59 -1.16 -11.70
N HIS A 167 2.08 -2.37 -11.51
CA HIS A 167 3.48 -2.67 -11.22
C HIS A 167 4.40 -2.10 -12.30
N THR A 168 4.08 -2.30 -13.58
CA THR A 168 4.82 -1.73 -14.72
C THR A 168 4.87 -0.21 -14.67
N TRP A 169 3.75 0.44 -14.32
CA TRP A 169 3.72 1.89 -14.23
C TRP A 169 4.56 2.40 -13.05
N VAL A 170 4.42 1.79 -11.87
CA VAL A 170 5.11 2.17 -10.64
C VAL A 170 6.61 1.99 -10.77
N THR A 171 7.06 0.82 -11.23
CA THR A 171 8.49 0.52 -11.45
C THR A 171 9.15 1.52 -12.38
N ARG A 172 8.49 1.85 -13.50
CA ARG A 172 8.94 2.90 -14.41
C ARG A 172 8.97 4.27 -13.73
N PHE A 173 7.94 4.61 -12.95
CA PHE A 173 7.83 5.88 -12.27
C PHE A 173 8.92 6.07 -11.20
N VAL A 174 9.18 5.08 -10.34
CA VAL A 174 10.23 5.16 -9.29
C VAL A 174 11.64 5.20 -9.87
N ALA A 175 11.84 4.66 -11.08
CA ALA A 175 13.12 4.70 -11.77
C ALA A 175 13.41 6.05 -12.46
N MET A 176 12.41 6.92 -12.64
CA MET A 176 12.60 8.27 -13.17
C MET A 176 13.41 9.16 -12.21
N SER A 177 13.99 10.25 -12.71
CA SER A 177 14.54 11.30 -11.85
C SER A 177 13.42 12.10 -11.19
N PRO A 178 13.68 12.78 -10.07
CA PRO A 178 12.69 13.66 -9.45
C PRO A 178 11.98 14.62 -10.42
N ALA A 179 12.75 15.25 -11.31
CA ALA A 179 12.19 16.16 -12.32
C ALA A 179 11.31 15.44 -13.35
N GLU A 180 11.71 14.25 -13.81
CA GLU A 180 10.91 13.43 -14.72
C GLU A 180 9.63 12.90 -14.06
N GLN A 181 9.68 12.51 -12.79
CA GLN A 181 8.50 12.13 -12.00
C GLN A 181 7.51 13.30 -11.92
N ASP A 182 7.99 14.50 -11.59
CA ASP A 182 7.16 15.71 -11.52
C ASP A 182 6.48 16.00 -12.87
N THR A 183 7.20 15.89 -13.98
CA THR A 183 6.64 16.07 -15.33
C THR A 183 5.64 14.98 -15.69
N ALA A 184 5.98 13.71 -15.47
CA ALA A 184 5.12 12.57 -15.77
C ALA A 184 3.82 12.64 -14.98
N TRP A 185 3.89 13.00 -13.69
CA TRP A 185 2.72 13.14 -12.82
C TRP A 185 1.80 14.28 -13.26
N ARG A 186 2.35 15.45 -13.61
CA ARG A 186 1.55 16.59 -14.09
C ARG A 186 0.87 16.31 -15.43
N ALA A 187 1.43 15.41 -16.23
CA ALA A 187 0.84 14.97 -17.50
C ALA A 187 -0.28 13.93 -17.33
N LEU A 188 -0.41 13.30 -16.15
CA LEU A 188 -1.45 12.32 -15.92
C LEU A 188 -2.86 12.95 -15.87
N PRO A 189 -3.87 12.27 -16.46
CA PRO A 189 -5.27 12.57 -16.18
C PRO A 189 -5.57 12.56 -14.68
N GLU A 190 -6.49 13.42 -14.23
CA GLU A 190 -6.90 13.47 -12.81
C GLU A 190 -7.35 12.10 -12.30
N ARG A 191 -8.10 11.35 -13.11
CA ARG A 191 -8.59 10.02 -12.77
C ARG A 191 -7.41 9.07 -12.46
N ASP A 192 -6.34 9.10 -13.25
CA ASP A 192 -5.17 8.25 -13.02
C ASP A 192 -4.39 8.69 -11.78
N ARG A 193 -4.28 9.99 -11.52
CA ARG A 193 -3.70 10.50 -10.25
C ARG A 193 -4.46 9.97 -9.04
N ILE A 194 -5.79 10.03 -9.05
CA ILE A 194 -6.64 9.46 -7.97
C ILE A 194 -6.39 7.95 -7.82
N ARG A 195 -6.27 7.21 -8.94
CA ARG A 195 -5.97 5.77 -8.91
C ARG A 195 -4.64 5.52 -8.22
N TYR A 196 -3.55 6.08 -8.74
CA TYR A 196 -2.20 5.75 -8.29
C TYR A 196 -1.95 6.18 -6.83
N THR A 197 -2.43 7.35 -6.41
CA THR A 197 -2.32 7.78 -5.00
C THR A 197 -3.07 6.85 -4.04
N ALA A 198 -4.16 6.21 -4.49
CA ALA A 198 -4.93 5.32 -3.63
C ALA A 198 -4.38 3.89 -3.57
N VAL A 199 -3.83 3.39 -4.67
CA VAL A 199 -3.43 1.98 -4.80
C VAL A 199 -1.96 1.73 -4.46
N GLU A 200 -1.12 2.78 -4.41
CA GLU A 200 0.32 2.64 -4.12
C GLU A 200 0.84 3.64 -3.09
N GLU A 201 1.44 3.10 -2.04
CA GLU A 201 1.99 3.87 -0.92
C GLU A 201 3.17 4.72 -1.34
N GLU A 202 4.11 4.16 -2.12
CA GLU A 202 5.27 4.89 -2.61
C GLU A 202 4.89 6.12 -3.44
N VAL A 203 3.81 6.04 -4.23
CA VAL A 203 3.28 7.19 -5.01
C VAL A 203 2.64 8.23 -4.10
N ARG A 204 1.95 7.80 -3.05
CA ARG A 204 1.32 8.70 -2.08
C ARG A 204 2.36 9.47 -1.28
N GLU A 205 3.35 8.78 -0.72
CA GLU A 205 4.47 9.42 0.00
C GLU A 205 5.27 10.35 -0.92
N TRP A 206 5.50 9.94 -2.17
CA TRP A 206 6.11 10.80 -3.18
C TRP A 206 5.29 12.07 -3.41
N LEU A 207 3.96 11.96 -3.51
CA LEU A 207 3.07 13.08 -3.74
C LEU A 207 3.06 14.06 -2.57
N GLU A 208 2.98 13.57 -1.34
CA GLU A 208 3.07 14.38 -0.11
C GLU A 208 4.41 15.14 -0.09
N CYS A 209 5.50 14.48 -0.51
CA CYS A 209 6.80 15.13 -0.64
C CYS A 209 6.84 16.16 -1.79
N LEU A 210 6.20 15.91 -2.94
CA LEU A 210 6.06 16.89 -4.03
C LEU A 210 5.29 18.13 -3.56
N GLU A 211 4.21 17.97 -2.81
CA GLU A 211 3.43 19.08 -2.27
C GLU A 211 4.28 19.94 -1.33
N LEU A 212 5.04 19.30 -0.44
CA LEU A 212 5.99 19.97 0.43
C LEU A 212 7.08 20.72 -0.36
N ARG A 213 7.72 20.07 -1.33
CA ARG A 213 8.73 20.71 -2.20
C ARG A 213 8.18 21.91 -2.97
N THR A 214 6.94 21.80 -3.44
CA THR A 214 6.26 22.90 -4.15
C THR A 214 6.01 24.08 -3.20
N ALA A 215 5.55 23.80 -1.97
CA ALA A 215 5.37 24.83 -0.95
C ALA A 215 6.70 25.51 -0.60
N ILE A 216 7.77 24.73 -0.37
CA ILE A 216 9.14 25.21 -0.12
C ILE A 216 9.60 26.16 -1.24
N ALA A 217 9.42 25.79 -2.51
CA ALA A 217 9.87 26.59 -3.65
C ALA A 217 9.18 27.96 -3.76
N THR A 218 7.99 28.12 -3.18
CA THR A 218 7.23 29.38 -3.20
C THR A 218 7.24 30.14 -1.88
N SER A 219 7.84 29.56 -0.84
CA SER A 219 7.80 30.10 0.52
C SER A 219 8.85 31.17 0.76
N THR A 220 8.51 32.19 1.54
CA THR A 220 9.46 33.15 2.09
C THR A 220 10.22 32.61 3.30
N ASN A 221 9.76 31.50 3.89
CA ASN A 221 10.46 30.78 4.96
C ASN A 221 10.46 29.26 4.70
N PRO A 222 11.32 28.78 3.78
CA PRO A 222 11.41 27.35 3.44
C PRO A 222 11.84 26.47 4.63
N THR A 223 12.72 26.95 5.50
CA THR A 223 13.22 26.20 6.66
C THR A 223 12.09 25.82 7.62
N ALA A 224 11.20 26.77 7.95
CA ALA A 224 10.08 26.50 8.86
C ALA A 224 9.10 25.46 8.29
N LEU A 225 8.88 25.44 6.96
CA LEU A 225 8.06 24.41 6.32
C LEU A 225 8.68 23.02 6.46
N ILE A 226 10.00 22.91 6.31
CA ILE A 226 10.70 21.64 6.44
C ILE A 226 10.73 21.16 7.90
N GLU A 227 10.94 22.08 8.86
CA GLU A 227 10.93 21.77 10.30
C GLU A 227 9.55 21.32 10.80
N SER A 228 8.47 21.83 10.19
CA SER A 228 7.09 21.46 10.54
C SER A 228 6.55 20.25 9.77
N ALA A 229 7.29 19.75 8.77
CA ALA A 229 6.90 18.58 8.02
C ALA A 229 7.00 17.30 8.86
N ASP A 230 6.17 16.31 8.51
CA ASP A 230 6.25 14.97 9.10
C ASP A 230 7.64 14.35 8.91
N ARG A 231 8.07 13.50 9.85
CA ARG A 231 9.46 13.01 9.88
C ARG A 231 9.77 12.15 8.65
N GLU A 232 8.80 11.37 8.20
CA GLU A 232 8.84 10.55 6.99
C GLU A 232 9.17 11.42 5.76
N LEU A 233 8.51 12.58 5.64
CA LEU A 233 8.79 13.53 4.56
C LEU A 233 10.18 14.15 4.68
N ARG A 234 10.66 14.41 5.90
CA ARG A 234 12.02 14.90 6.13
C ARG A 234 13.07 13.86 5.73
N ILE A 235 12.90 12.58 6.10
CA ILE A 235 13.76 11.47 5.66
C ILE A 235 13.82 11.45 4.13
N ARG A 236 12.65 11.52 3.49
CA ARG A 236 12.55 11.50 2.03
C ARG A 236 13.24 12.70 1.39
N LEU A 237 13.09 13.91 1.93
CA LEU A 237 13.81 15.11 1.48
C LEU A 237 15.33 14.95 1.55
N VAL A 238 15.85 14.42 2.67
CA VAL A 238 17.31 14.23 2.87
C VAL A 238 17.86 13.18 1.91
N ARG A 239 17.14 12.07 1.75
CA ARG A 239 17.53 10.91 0.93
C ARG A 239 17.43 11.18 -0.56
N ASP A 240 16.26 11.63 -1.03
CA ASP A 240 15.89 11.61 -2.46
C ASP A 240 16.11 12.96 -3.16
N TYR A 241 16.22 14.06 -2.41
CA TYR A 241 16.27 15.42 -2.96
C TYR A 241 17.48 16.20 -2.44
N PRO A 242 18.67 16.01 -3.04
CA PRO A 242 19.92 16.64 -2.59
C PRO A 242 19.85 18.16 -2.40
N GLU A 243 19.06 18.85 -3.22
CA GLU A 243 18.83 20.30 -3.15
C GLU A 243 18.12 20.76 -1.86
N HIS A 244 17.36 19.86 -1.21
CA HIS A 244 16.64 20.15 0.04
C HIS A 244 17.35 19.59 1.28
N ARG A 245 18.37 18.75 1.09
CA ARG A 245 19.07 18.04 2.17
C ARG A 245 19.56 18.96 3.28
N ALA A 246 20.34 19.98 2.94
CA ALA A 246 20.94 20.89 3.92
C ALA A 246 19.89 21.61 4.78
N ALA A 247 18.75 21.95 4.18
CA ALA A 247 17.65 22.57 4.90
C ALA A 247 16.91 21.57 5.80
N ALA A 248 16.77 20.31 5.38
CA ALA A 248 16.08 19.27 6.16
C ALA A 248 16.82 18.79 7.41
N ILE A 249 18.15 18.88 7.41
CA ILE A 249 19.00 18.61 8.59
C ILE A 249 19.47 19.89 9.29
N SER A 250 18.96 21.06 8.89
CA SER A 250 19.33 22.33 9.52
C SER A 250 19.05 22.29 11.02
N GLY A 251 19.99 22.81 11.83
CA GLY A 251 19.89 22.82 13.29
C GLY A 251 20.23 21.49 13.98
N ILE A 252 20.44 20.40 13.24
CA ILE A 252 20.92 19.14 13.81
C ILE A 252 22.44 19.19 13.94
N THR A 253 22.92 19.17 15.17
CA THR A 253 24.35 18.97 15.47
C THR A 253 24.51 17.64 16.17
N LEU A 254 25.26 16.73 15.55
CA LEU A 254 25.57 15.44 16.15
C LEU A 254 26.52 15.60 17.35
N THR A 255 26.21 14.95 18.47
CA THR A 255 27.14 14.84 19.58
C THR A 255 28.33 13.92 19.21
N PRO A 256 29.45 13.96 19.94
CA PRO A 256 30.54 13.01 19.74
C PRO A 256 30.09 11.55 19.83
N GLU A 257 29.17 11.24 20.74
CA GLU A 257 28.60 9.90 20.95
C GLU A 257 27.75 9.47 19.74
N GLU A 258 26.92 10.36 19.20
CA GLU A 258 26.13 10.08 18.00
C GLU A 258 27.02 9.84 16.77
N ARG A 259 28.10 10.62 16.60
CA ARG A 259 29.06 10.39 15.51
C ARG A 259 29.77 9.05 15.66
N HIS A 260 30.11 8.68 16.89
CA HIS A 260 30.73 7.39 17.17
C HIS A 260 29.76 6.24 16.88
N ALA A 261 28.51 6.35 17.32
CA ALA A 261 27.46 5.37 17.05
C ALA A 261 27.21 5.22 15.54
N ASN A 262 27.14 6.32 14.78
CA ASN A 262 27.01 6.27 13.33
C ASN A 262 28.20 5.55 12.66
N ALA A 263 29.43 5.82 13.12
CA ALA A 263 30.61 5.14 12.61
C ALA A 263 30.60 3.64 12.92
N GLU A 264 30.18 3.24 14.13
CA GLU A 264 30.02 1.83 14.50
C GLU A 264 28.92 1.15 13.67
N PHE A 265 27.78 1.82 13.48
CA PHE A 265 26.68 1.36 12.64
C PHE A 265 27.16 1.05 11.21
N LEU A 266 27.90 1.97 10.58
CA LEU A 266 28.38 1.81 9.21
C LEU A 266 29.40 0.68 9.02
N LEU A 267 30.04 0.21 10.10
CA LEU A 267 30.99 -0.92 10.07
C LEU A 267 30.33 -2.30 10.23
N ARG A 268 29.04 -2.35 10.59
CA ARG A 268 28.32 -3.61 10.79
C ARG A 268 28.01 -4.32 9.47
N PRO A 269 27.77 -5.64 9.50
CA PRO A 269 27.17 -6.35 8.38
C PRO A 269 25.86 -5.68 7.93
N LEU A 270 25.63 -5.66 6.62
CA LEU A 270 24.48 -4.97 6.03
C LEU A 270 23.13 -5.43 6.64
N ALA A 271 22.95 -6.73 6.88
CA ALA A 271 21.75 -7.28 7.52
C ALA A 271 21.49 -6.67 8.93
N ASP A 272 22.54 -6.49 9.72
CA ASP A 272 22.44 -5.90 11.07
C ASP A 272 22.13 -4.40 10.97
N GLN A 273 22.63 -3.71 9.94
CA GLN A 273 22.30 -2.31 9.67
C GLN A 273 20.81 -2.13 9.33
N PHE A 274 20.24 -3.04 8.55
CA PHE A 274 18.79 -3.02 8.25
C PHE A 274 17.94 -3.15 9.53
N GLU A 275 18.27 -4.11 10.39
CA GLU A 275 17.56 -4.34 11.65
C GLU A 275 17.68 -3.14 12.59
N GLU A 276 18.90 -2.63 12.78
CA GLU A 276 19.16 -1.49 13.65
C GLU A 276 18.42 -0.24 13.15
N TRP A 277 18.50 0.06 11.84
CA TRP A 277 17.81 1.18 11.24
C TRP A 277 16.29 1.11 11.43
N GLY A 278 15.70 -0.07 11.23
CA GLY A 278 14.27 -0.31 11.43
C GLY A 278 13.83 -0.18 12.90
N SER A 279 14.76 -0.28 13.84
CA SER A 279 14.50 -0.10 15.27
C SER A 279 14.56 1.35 15.75
N LEU A 280 15.22 2.23 14.98
CA LEU A 280 15.33 3.65 15.30
C LEU A 280 13.97 4.35 15.18
N SER A 281 13.72 5.33 16.06
CA SER A 281 12.61 6.26 15.84
C SER A 281 12.87 7.09 14.59
N LEU A 282 11.81 7.56 13.94
CA LEU A 282 11.95 8.42 12.75
C LEU A 282 12.73 9.71 13.04
N GLU A 283 12.66 10.22 14.27
CA GLU A 283 13.46 11.37 14.69
C GLU A 283 14.95 11.02 14.72
N ASP A 284 15.31 9.86 15.29
CA ASP A 284 16.69 9.39 15.34
C ASP A 284 17.22 9.06 13.95
N GLN A 285 16.38 8.54 13.04
CA GLN A 285 16.72 8.34 11.64
C GLN A 285 17.08 9.68 10.96
N VAL A 286 16.24 10.71 11.11
CA VAL A 286 16.53 12.05 10.57
C VAL A 286 17.82 12.63 11.16
N ARG A 287 18.03 12.45 12.48
CA ARG A 287 19.26 12.90 13.15
C ARG A 287 20.49 12.18 12.60
N ALA A 288 20.46 10.86 12.49
CA ALA A 288 21.57 10.06 11.99
C ALA A 288 21.95 10.47 10.56
N MET A 289 20.97 10.82 9.72
CA MET A 289 21.21 11.34 8.37
C MET A 289 21.81 12.76 8.32
N ALA A 290 22.06 13.43 9.45
CA ALA A 290 22.96 14.58 9.46
C ALA A 290 24.42 14.18 9.18
N ASP A 291 24.75 12.89 9.30
CA ASP A 291 25.99 12.30 8.82
C ASP A 291 25.89 11.98 7.31
N PRO A 292 26.79 12.51 6.47
CA PRO A 292 26.78 12.26 5.03
C PRO A 292 26.92 10.78 4.65
N ASP A 293 27.65 9.98 5.44
CA ASP A 293 27.88 8.57 5.12
C ASP A 293 26.64 7.73 5.45
N VAL A 294 25.93 8.05 6.54
CA VAL A 294 24.60 7.49 6.83
C VAL A 294 23.59 7.90 5.76
N THR A 295 23.66 9.13 5.24
CA THR A 295 22.80 9.56 4.13
C THR A 295 23.09 8.79 2.84
N ALA A 296 24.36 8.55 2.52
CA ALA A 296 24.73 7.72 1.37
C ALA A 296 24.23 6.29 1.55
N TRP A 297 24.36 5.73 2.76
CA TRP A 297 23.83 4.42 3.10
C TRP A 297 22.30 4.34 2.97
N THR A 298 21.54 5.31 3.47
CA THR A 298 20.06 5.33 3.32
C THR A 298 19.61 5.45 1.86
N THR A 299 20.39 6.14 1.02
CA THR A 299 20.14 6.19 -0.44
C THR A 299 20.37 4.81 -1.07
N ALA A 300 21.43 4.10 -0.65
CA ALA A 300 21.70 2.73 -1.07
C ALA A 300 20.60 1.76 -0.61
N LEU A 301 20.18 1.88 0.64
CA LEU A 301 19.09 1.12 1.24
C LEU A 301 17.82 1.22 0.40
N ASN A 302 17.43 2.43 -0.02
CA ASN A 302 16.25 2.62 -0.87
C ASN A 302 16.36 1.87 -2.21
N ALA A 303 17.53 1.89 -2.84
CA ALA A 303 17.76 1.13 -4.06
C ALA A 303 17.68 -0.40 -3.84
N LEU A 304 18.16 -0.89 -2.69
CA LEU A 304 18.04 -2.31 -2.30
C LEU A 304 16.59 -2.72 -2.02
N ILE A 305 15.82 -1.87 -1.33
CA ILE A 305 14.38 -2.09 -1.11
C ILE A 305 13.64 -2.19 -2.46
N LEU A 306 13.94 -1.30 -3.41
CA LEU A 306 13.35 -1.36 -4.75
C LEU A 306 13.75 -2.63 -5.50
N PHE A 307 14.99 -3.11 -5.34
CA PHE A 307 15.43 -4.40 -5.88
C PHE A 307 14.65 -5.57 -5.26
N ASP A 308 14.48 -5.60 -3.94
CA ASP A 308 13.69 -6.62 -3.25
C ASP A 308 12.19 -6.58 -3.64
N HIS A 309 11.70 -5.43 -4.11
CA HIS A 309 10.38 -5.28 -4.72
C HIS A 309 10.34 -5.61 -6.22
N ASN A 310 11.31 -6.38 -6.73
CA ASN A 310 11.39 -6.91 -8.09
C ASN A 310 11.46 -5.83 -9.18
N LEU A 311 12.11 -4.69 -8.91
CA LEU A 311 12.41 -3.73 -9.95
C LEU A 311 13.23 -4.39 -11.07
N ASP A 312 12.75 -4.30 -12.32
CA ASP A 312 13.43 -4.94 -13.44
C ASP A 312 14.84 -4.35 -13.70
N ALA A 313 15.67 -5.14 -14.37
CA ALA A 313 17.08 -4.85 -14.54
C ALA A 313 17.37 -3.50 -15.23
N PRO A 314 16.68 -3.12 -16.33
CA PRO A 314 16.84 -1.80 -16.95
C PRO A 314 16.52 -0.62 -16.00
N HIS A 315 15.40 -0.70 -15.26
CA HIS A 315 15.00 0.34 -14.33
C HIS A 315 15.94 0.41 -13.12
N LEU A 316 16.32 -0.74 -12.56
CA LEU A 316 17.27 -0.82 -11.45
C LEU A 316 18.65 -0.25 -11.84
N ALA A 317 19.17 -0.59 -13.03
CA ALA A 317 20.42 -0.03 -13.52
C ALA A 317 20.38 1.50 -13.62
N THR A 318 19.23 2.07 -13.99
CA THR A 318 19.03 3.52 -14.05
C THR A 318 19.11 4.16 -12.66
N ILE A 319 18.55 3.52 -11.63
CA ILE A 319 18.67 3.97 -10.24
C ILE A 319 20.13 3.88 -9.78
N LEU A 320 20.77 2.73 -9.94
CA LEU A 320 22.13 2.48 -9.42
C LEU A 320 23.20 3.39 -10.04
N ARG A 321 23.05 3.76 -11.32
CA ARG A 321 23.95 4.71 -12.00
C ARG A 321 23.86 6.14 -11.48
N ARG A 322 22.74 6.52 -10.86
CA ARG A 322 22.54 7.85 -10.28
C ARG A 322 23.00 7.95 -8.83
N LEU A 323 23.22 6.82 -8.18
CA LEU A 323 23.79 6.79 -6.83
C LEU A 323 25.17 7.44 -6.81
N THR A 324 25.47 8.12 -5.70
CA THR A 324 26.83 8.58 -5.39
C THR A 324 27.79 7.39 -5.32
N PRO A 325 29.10 7.59 -5.49
CA PRO A 325 30.06 6.48 -5.39
C PRO A 325 29.97 5.71 -4.06
N ALA A 326 29.75 6.41 -2.95
CA ALA A 326 29.58 5.79 -1.63
C ALA A 326 28.29 4.93 -1.56
N ALA A 327 27.14 5.48 -1.97
CA ALA A 327 25.88 4.74 -1.98
C ALA A 327 25.94 3.52 -2.91
N ARG A 328 26.56 3.67 -4.10
CA ARG A 328 26.75 2.56 -5.04
C ARG A 328 27.64 1.47 -4.45
N ALA A 329 28.75 1.84 -3.81
CA ALA A 329 29.63 0.88 -3.14
C ALA A 329 28.86 0.07 -2.07
N THR A 330 27.99 0.72 -1.29
CA THR A 330 27.12 0.04 -0.34
C THR A 330 26.16 -0.93 -1.02
N THR A 331 25.48 -0.53 -2.11
CA THR A 331 24.57 -1.45 -2.83
C THR A 331 25.29 -2.70 -3.36
N LEU A 332 26.54 -2.56 -3.78
CA LEU A 332 27.36 -3.66 -4.31
C LEU A 332 27.89 -4.62 -3.23
N GLN A 333 27.60 -4.36 -1.95
CA GLN A 333 27.86 -5.31 -0.87
C GLN A 333 26.78 -6.40 -0.78
N GLU A 334 25.59 -6.20 -1.37
CA GLU A 334 24.51 -7.19 -1.43
C GLU A 334 24.79 -8.22 -2.53
N PRO A 335 25.13 -9.48 -2.18
CA PRO A 335 25.53 -10.48 -3.19
C PRO A 335 24.41 -10.79 -4.19
N ARG A 336 23.15 -10.79 -3.76
CA ARG A 336 22.01 -11.07 -4.66
C ARG A 336 21.89 -10.02 -5.76
N LEU A 337 22.17 -8.75 -5.44
CA LEU A 337 22.15 -7.69 -6.42
C LEU A 337 23.31 -7.85 -7.41
N VAL A 338 24.51 -8.14 -6.94
CA VAL A 338 25.70 -8.35 -7.79
C VAL A 338 25.45 -9.51 -8.78
N ASP A 339 24.94 -10.63 -8.28
CA ASP A 339 24.59 -11.79 -9.12
C ASP A 339 23.49 -11.46 -10.13
N TYR A 340 22.48 -10.69 -9.71
CA TYR A 340 21.40 -10.24 -10.59
C TYR A 340 21.92 -9.36 -11.73
N LEU A 341 22.77 -8.36 -11.42
CA LEU A 341 23.37 -7.47 -12.42
C LEU A 341 24.25 -8.25 -13.40
N SER A 342 25.05 -9.20 -12.90
CA SER A 342 25.89 -10.08 -13.72
C SER A 342 25.07 -10.92 -14.69
N THR A 343 23.99 -11.56 -14.19
CA THR A 343 23.08 -12.40 -14.99
C THR A 343 22.41 -11.61 -16.12
N HIS A 344 22.17 -10.31 -15.91
CA HIS A 344 21.56 -9.41 -16.89
C HIS A 344 22.58 -8.61 -17.72
N GLY A 345 23.88 -8.86 -17.56
CA GLY A 345 24.94 -8.18 -18.33
C GLY A 345 25.05 -6.68 -18.04
N ILE A 346 24.71 -6.25 -16.82
CA ILE A 346 24.74 -4.83 -16.43
C ILE A 346 26.07 -4.48 -15.78
N THR A 347 26.70 -3.41 -16.27
CA THR A 347 27.86 -2.76 -15.65
C THR A 347 27.46 -1.36 -15.16
N LEU A 348 27.91 -1.00 -13.94
CA LEU A 348 27.54 0.22 -13.21
C LEU A 348 28.66 1.24 -13.12
#